data_AF-A0A961R8K3-F1
#
_entry.id   AF-A0A961R8K3-F1
#
_cell.length_a   1.000
_cell.length_b   1.000
_cell.length_c   1.000
_cell.angle_alpha   90.00
_cell.angle_beta   90.00
_cell.angle_gamma   90.00
#
_symmetry.space_group_name_H-M   'P 1'
#
loop_
_entity.id
_entity.type
_entity.pdbx_description
1 polymer ?
#
loop_
_entity_poly.entity_id
_entity_poly.type
_entity_poly.pdbx_seq_one_letter_code
_entity_poly.pdbx_strand_id
1 'polypeptide(L)'
;MTDNQHKRSGMAGLRTWFFTGFVVLAPLAVTAYLAWSFIGWVDGWVKPYIPARYNPDTYLPFPVPGFGLIVALVGITLIGFLTANFMGRAIVRYGEYLLDQMPLVRNIYKGLKQILETVLSDKSSTFKQVALVEYPRKGLWALVFIAAPARGEVSDVLSEETGDTIAVFLPTTPNPTSGFLLFVPKKDVHILAMSVEEAAKLVISAGLVTPEYKAKTAELAAHKGLVPPRDNDAKTDTAA
;
A
#
# COMPACT_ATOMS: atom_id res chain seq x y z
N MET A 1 -50.37 -4.03 40.00
CA MET A 1 -50.40 -5.26 39.19
C MET A 1 -50.15 -4.81 37.76
N THR A 2 -49.05 -5.06 37.07
CA THR A 2 -47.99 -6.08 37.15
C THR A 2 -46.77 -5.53 36.40
N ASP A 3 -45.60 -5.67 37.02
CA ASP A 3 -44.28 -5.38 36.45
C ASP A 3 -43.92 -6.44 35.40
N ASN A 4 -43.55 -6.03 34.18
CA ASN A 4 -43.30 -6.94 33.05
C ASN A 4 -41.79 -6.97 32.73
N GLN A 5 -41.06 -7.69 33.59
CA GLN A 5 -39.62 -7.94 33.45
C GLN A 5 -39.33 -8.77 32.18
N HIS A 6 -38.74 -8.12 31.18
CA HIS A 6 -38.22 -8.78 29.99
C HIS A 6 -37.04 -9.68 30.36
N LYS A 7 -37.27 -11.00 30.44
CA LYS A 7 -36.22 -12.02 30.54
C LYS A 7 -35.32 -11.94 29.30
N ARG A 8 -34.15 -11.32 29.42
CA ARG A 8 -33.06 -11.43 28.44
C ARG A 8 -32.65 -12.91 28.37
N SER A 9 -33.00 -13.58 27.28
CA SER A 9 -32.69 -14.99 27.02
C SER A 9 -31.18 -15.26 27.11
N GLY A 10 -30.75 -16.20 27.94
CA GLY A 10 -29.33 -16.58 28.10
C GLY A 10 -28.65 -17.02 26.78
N MET A 11 -29.45 -17.49 25.81
CA MET A 11 -29.00 -17.80 24.45
C MET A 11 -28.51 -16.56 23.70
N ALA A 12 -29.12 -15.40 23.94
CA ALA A 12 -28.72 -14.13 23.33
C ALA A 12 -27.37 -13.63 23.88
N GLY A 13 -27.08 -13.89 25.15
CA GLY A 13 -25.79 -13.58 25.77
C GLY A 13 -24.65 -14.40 25.17
N LEU A 14 -24.82 -15.73 25.10
CA LEU A 14 -23.83 -16.64 24.51
C LEU A 14 -23.55 -16.32 23.04
N ARG A 15 -24.60 -16.06 22.26
CA ARG A 15 -24.48 -15.65 20.85
C ARG A 15 -23.67 -14.37 20.70
N THR A 16 -23.93 -13.37 21.55
CA THR A 16 -23.23 -12.10 21.52
C THR A 16 -21.75 -12.29 21.83
N TRP A 17 -21.41 -13.06 22.87
CA TRP A 17 -20.01 -13.35 23.22
C TRP A 17 -19.26 -14.13 22.13
N PHE A 18 -19.92 -15.10 21.47
CA PHE A 18 -19.34 -15.81 20.33
C PHE A 18 -19.03 -14.85 19.16
N PHE A 19 -19.98 -14.00 18.76
CA PHE A 19 -19.74 -13.06 17.66
C PHE A 19 -18.70 -12.00 18.01
N THR A 20 -18.70 -11.48 19.24
CA THR A 20 -17.66 -10.56 19.71
C THR A 20 -16.29 -11.23 19.66
N GLY A 21 -16.16 -12.46 20.16
CA GLY A 21 -14.91 -13.23 20.07
C GLY A 21 -14.47 -13.49 18.62
N PHE A 22 -15.42 -13.85 17.75
CA PHE A 22 -15.15 -14.07 16.33
C PHE A 22 -14.66 -12.81 15.62
N VAL A 23 -15.31 -11.66 15.84
CA VAL A 23 -14.90 -10.39 15.22
C VAL A 23 -13.50 -9.96 15.66
N VAL A 24 -13.14 -10.24 16.91
CA VAL A 24 -11.79 -9.93 17.43
C VAL A 24 -10.75 -10.91 16.89
N LEU A 25 -11.06 -12.20 16.78
CA LEU A 25 -10.10 -13.23 16.36
C LEU A 25 -9.98 -13.34 14.83
N ALA A 26 -11.03 -13.00 14.07
CA ALA A 26 -11.07 -13.17 12.62
C ALA A 26 -9.90 -12.48 11.90
N PRO A 27 -9.53 -11.21 12.20
CA PRO A 27 -8.37 -10.58 11.57
C PRO A 27 -7.05 -11.31 11.84
N LEU A 28 -6.85 -11.79 13.07
CA LEU A 28 -5.65 -12.54 13.45
C LEU A 28 -5.59 -13.90 12.74
N ALA A 29 -6.72 -14.62 12.69
CA ALA A 29 -6.81 -15.90 12.00
C ALA A 29 -6.58 -15.74 10.49
N VAL A 30 -7.16 -14.73 9.86
CA VAL A 30 -6.95 -14.41 8.43
C VAL A 30 -5.48 -14.06 8.18
N THR A 31 -4.87 -13.23 9.03
CA THR A 31 -3.45 -12.86 8.90
C THR A 31 -2.54 -14.09 9.02
N ALA A 32 -2.76 -14.94 10.02
CA ALA A 32 -1.99 -16.16 10.22
C ALA A 32 -2.17 -17.13 9.05
N TYR A 33 -3.39 -17.31 8.55
CA TYR A 33 -3.69 -18.14 7.39
C TYR A 33 -2.98 -17.64 6.13
N LEU A 34 -3.05 -16.33 5.85
CA LEU A 34 -2.40 -15.71 4.70
C LEU A 34 -0.87 -15.84 4.79
N ALA A 35 -0.29 -15.59 5.96
CA ALA A 35 1.15 -15.74 6.18
C ALA A 35 1.59 -17.20 5.96
N TRP A 36 0.86 -18.16 6.52
CA TRP A 36 1.18 -19.59 6.37
C TRP A 36 1.03 -20.06 4.92
N SER A 37 -0.02 -19.62 4.23
CA SER A 37 -0.27 -19.92 2.82
C SER A 37 0.83 -19.35 1.92
N PHE A 38 1.24 -18.10 2.16
CA PHE A 38 2.33 -17.46 1.41
C PHE A 38 3.67 -18.18 1.63
N ILE A 39 4.01 -18.51 2.88
CA ILE A 39 5.24 -19.25 3.20
C ILE A 39 5.23 -20.62 2.50
N GLY A 40 4.12 -21.36 2.59
CA GLY A 40 3.99 -22.66 1.94
C GLY A 40 4.08 -22.59 0.41
N TRP A 41 3.50 -21.54 -0.19
CA TRP A 41 3.60 -21.30 -1.63
C TRP A 41 5.05 -21.04 -2.05
N VAL A 42 5.77 -20.14 -1.37
CA VAL A 42 7.19 -19.86 -1.66
C VAL A 42 8.04 -21.11 -1.47
N ASP A 43 7.88 -21.81 -0.35
CA ASP A 43 8.60 -23.05 -0.08
C ASP A 43 8.36 -24.10 -1.17
N GLY A 44 7.11 -24.25 -1.63
CA GLY A 44 6.74 -25.17 -2.71
C GLY A 44 7.39 -24.83 -4.05
N TRP A 45 7.60 -23.54 -4.35
CA TRP A 45 8.32 -23.10 -5.55
C TRP A 45 9.83 -23.24 -5.41
N VAL A 46 10.40 -22.99 -4.22
CA VAL A 46 11.85 -22.85 -4.05
C VAL A 46 12.52 -24.16 -3.67
N LYS A 47 11.96 -24.91 -2.71
CA LYS A 47 12.57 -26.15 -2.20
C LYS A 47 12.88 -27.20 -3.27
N PRO A 48 12.07 -27.39 -4.33
CA PRO A 48 12.41 -28.32 -5.41
C PRO A 48 13.71 -28.01 -6.15
N TYR A 49 14.13 -26.74 -6.18
CA TYR A 49 15.39 -26.33 -6.81
C TYR A 49 16.58 -26.38 -5.86
N ILE A 50 16.36 -26.65 -4.57
CA ILE A 50 17.43 -26.78 -3.58
C ILE A 50 17.96 -28.21 -3.64
N PRO A 51 19.29 -28.41 -3.80
CA PRO A 51 19.88 -29.73 -3.74
C PRO A 51 19.51 -30.46 -2.44
N ALA A 52 19.18 -31.74 -2.53
CA ALA A 52 18.69 -32.56 -1.41
C ALA A 52 19.58 -32.47 -0.14
N ARG A 53 20.90 -32.31 -0.31
CA ARG A 53 21.86 -32.13 0.80
C ARG A 53 21.63 -30.89 1.66
N TYR A 54 21.00 -29.84 1.11
CA TYR A 54 20.72 -28.59 1.81
C TYR A 54 19.25 -28.43 2.16
N ASN A 55 18.38 -29.37 1.77
CA ASN A 55 16.96 -29.30 2.07
C ASN A 55 16.67 -29.96 3.42
N PRO A 56 16.25 -29.20 4.46
CA PRO A 56 15.92 -29.74 5.78
C PRO A 56 14.87 -30.86 5.75
N ASP A 57 13.96 -30.82 4.78
CA ASP A 57 12.91 -31.83 4.64
C ASP A 57 13.47 -33.21 4.21
N THR A 58 14.73 -33.29 3.78
CA THR A 58 15.37 -34.55 3.38
C THR A 58 15.99 -35.31 4.56
N TYR A 59 16.35 -34.61 5.65
CA TYR A 59 17.04 -35.20 6.80
C TYR A 59 16.32 -34.98 8.14
N LEU A 60 15.31 -34.12 8.19
CA LEU A 60 14.43 -33.97 9.36
C LEU A 60 13.11 -34.74 9.14
N PRO A 61 12.55 -35.35 10.22
CA PRO A 61 11.27 -36.05 10.15
C PRO A 61 10.05 -35.11 10.13
N PHE A 62 10.27 -33.80 10.19
CA PHE A 62 9.22 -32.78 10.10
C PHE A 62 9.61 -31.70 9.08
N PRO A 63 8.63 -31.17 8.31
CA PRO A 63 8.91 -30.11 7.36
C PRO A 63 9.29 -28.83 8.10
N VAL A 64 10.30 -28.12 7.62
CA VAL A 64 10.67 -26.80 8.15
C VAL A 64 10.04 -25.72 7.27
N PRO A 65 8.89 -25.13 7.67
CA PRO A 65 8.25 -24.06 6.89
C PRO A 65 9.10 -22.79 6.93
N GLY A 66 9.22 -22.10 5.80
CA GLY A 66 9.94 -20.84 5.65
C GLY A 66 11.41 -20.98 5.25
N PHE A 67 11.94 -22.20 5.14
CA PHE A 67 13.31 -22.41 4.68
C PHE A 67 13.50 -21.97 3.23
N GLY A 68 12.54 -22.29 2.35
CA GLY A 68 12.56 -21.87 0.95
C GLY A 68 12.47 -20.35 0.83
N LEU A 69 11.65 -19.70 1.67
CA LEU A 69 11.60 -18.24 1.75
C LEU A 69 12.96 -17.61 2.09
N ILE A 70 13.68 -18.13 3.08
CA ILE A 70 15.01 -17.65 3.45
C ILE A 70 15.99 -17.84 2.29
N VAL A 71 15.99 -19.03 1.66
CA VAL A 71 16.87 -19.32 0.53
C VAL A 71 16.57 -18.43 -0.66
N ALA A 72 15.30 -18.16 -0.97
CA ALA A 72 14.91 -17.22 -2.02
C ALA A 72 15.39 -15.80 -1.70
N LEU A 73 15.21 -15.34 -0.47
CA LEU A 73 15.67 -14.01 -0.04
C LEU A 73 17.19 -13.86 -0.22
N VAL A 74 17.96 -14.86 0.23
CA VAL A 74 19.42 -14.88 0.07
C VAL A 74 19.79 -14.94 -1.42
N GLY A 75 19.15 -15.82 -2.19
CA GLY A 75 19.42 -15.96 -3.63
C GLY A 75 19.18 -14.68 -4.42
N ILE A 76 18.02 -14.04 -4.22
CA ILE A 76 17.68 -12.75 -4.86
C ILE A 76 18.68 -11.67 -4.44
N THR A 77 19.03 -11.61 -3.15
CA THR A 77 20.01 -10.64 -2.63
C THR A 77 21.39 -10.85 -3.25
N LEU A 78 21.83 -12.10 -3.39
CA LEU A 78 23.10 -12.44 -4.05
C LEU A 78 23.10 -12.03 -5.52
N ILE A 79 22.01 -12.30 -6.26
CA ILE A 79 21.88 -11.86 -7.67
C ILE A 79 21.96 -10.33 -7.76
N GLY A 80 21.26 -9.62 -6.87
CA GLY A 80 21.31 -8.16 -6.80
C GLY A 80 22.72 -7.65 -6.50
N PHE A 81 23.41 -8.25 -5.53
CA PHE A 81 24.79 -7.93 -5.17
C PHE A 81 25.77 -8.17 -6.34
N LEU A 82 25.66 -9.31 -7.02
CA LEU A 82 26.48 -9.62 -8.20
C LEU A 82 26.25 -8.56 -9.30
N THR A 83 24.99 -8.20 -9.55
CA THR A 83 24.60 -7.21 -10.56
C THR A 83 25.08 -5.79 -10.21
N ALA A 84 25.30 -5.48 -8.94
CA ALA A 84 25.91 -4.21 -8.53
C ALA A 84 27.39 -4.08 -8.95
N ASN A 85 28.06 -5.20 -9.25
CA ASN A 85 29.46 -5.21 -9.69
C ASN A 85 29.59 -5.19 -11.23
N PHE A 86 30.75 -4.76 -11.75
CA PHE A 86 30.99 -4.65 -13.20
C PHE A 86 30.77 -5.98 -13.95
N MET A 87 31.26 -7.08 -13.36
CA MET A 87 31.14 -8.42 -13.95
C MET A 87 29.68 -8.93 -13.98
N GLY A 88 28.90 -8.68 -12.94
CA GLY A 88 27.49 -9.09 -12.93
C GLY A 88 26.64 -8.28 -13.89
N ARG A 89 26.92 -6.98 -14.07
CA ARG A 89 26.28 -6.18 -15.13
C ARG A 89 26.56 -6.76 -16.51
N ALA A 90 27.78 -7.24 -16.78
CA ALA A 90 28.12 -7.84 -18.06
C ALA A 90 27.34 -9.16 -18.30
N ILE A 91 27.22 -10.00 -17.28
CA ILE A 91 26.45 -11.27 -17.36
C ILE A 91 24.96 -10.97 -17.62
N VAL A 92 24.37 -10.03 -16.89
CA VAL A 92 22.96 -9.65 -17.07
C VAL A 92 22.74 -9.09 -18.48
N ARG A 93 23.59 -8.18 -18.96
CA ARG A 93 23.50 -7.64 -20.32
C ARG A 93 23.62 -8.72 -21.40
N TYR A 94 24.48 -9.70 -21.18
CA TYR A 94 24.61 -10.84 -22.11
C TYR A 94 23.34 -11.70 -22.13
N GLY A 95 22.75 -11.96 -20.96
CA GLY A 95 21.45 -12.65 -20.87
C GLY A 95 20.33 -11.89 -21.56
N GLU A 96 20.27 -10.57 -21.36
CA GLU A 96 19.33 -9.69 -22.05
C GLU A 96 19.53 -9.70 -23.57
N TYR A 97 20.78 -9.69 -24.03
CA TYR A 97 21.09 -9.82 -25.45
C TYR A 97 20.56 -11.13 -26.05
N LEU A 98 20.67 -12.25 -25.34
CA LEU A 98 20.13 -13.53 -25.79
C LEU A 98 18.60 -13.51 -25.88
N LEU A 99 17.92 -12.91 -24.90
CA LEU A 99 16.47 -12.74 -24.92
C LEU A 99 16.01 -11.82 -26.06
N ASP A 100 16.80 -10.80 -26.39
CA ASP A 100 16.53 -9.84 -27.45
C ASP A 100 16.59 -10.46 -28.86
N GLN A 101 17.28 -11.58 -29.03
CA GLN A 101 17.32 -12.34 -30.29
C GLN A 101 16.05 -13.18 -30.51
N MET A 102 15.23 -13.40 -29.47
CA MET A 102 14.01 -14.20 -29.57
C MET A 102 12.82 -13.33 -29.99
N PRO A 103 12.22 -13.52 -31.19
CA PRO A 103 11.25 -12.58 -31.77
C PRO A 103 10.01 -12.30 -30.92
N LEU A 104 9.54 -13.32 -30.18
CA LEU A 104 8.34 -13.23 -29.35
C LEU A 104 8.66 -12.84 -27.89
N VAL A 105 9.77 -13.36 -27.35
CA VAL A 105 10.15 -13.17 -25.94
C VAL A 105 10.66 -11.75 -25.69
N ARG A 106 11.37 -11.15 -26.65
CA ARG A 106 11.95 -9.80 -26.49
C ARG A 106 10.93 -8.73 -26.11
N ASN A 107 9.75 -8.74 -26.73
CA ASN A 107 8.74 -7.70 -26.52
C ASN A 107 8.12 -7.84 -25.13
N ILE A 108 7.86 -9.09 -24.71
CA ILE A 108 7.31 -9.41 -23.38
C ILE A 108 8.32 -9.05 -22.29
N TYR A 109 9.58 -9.45 -22.46
CA TYR A 109 10.63 -9.17 -21.48
C TYR A 109 10.90 -7.68 -21.33
N LYS A 110 11.05 -6.94 -22.45
CA LYS A 110 11.27 -5.48 -22.41
C LYS A 110 10.08 -4.73 -21.81
N GLY A 111 8.86 -5.09 -22.19
CA GLY A 111 7.65 -4.48 -21.62
C GLY A 111 7.56 -4.71 -20.11
N LEU A 112 7.77 -5.95 -19.66
CA LEU A 112 7.77 -6.28 -18.23
C LEU A 112 8.90 -5.55 -17.49
N LYS A 113 10.12 -5.57 -18.02
CA LYS A 113 11.28 -4.88 -17.44
C LYS A 113 11.02 -3.39 -17.30
N GLN A 114 10.48 -2.72 -18.33
CA GLN A 114 10.16 -1.30 -18.30
C GLN A 114 9.12 -0.97 -17.22
N ILE A 115 8.06 -1.78 -17.09
CA ILE A 115 7.05 -1.59 -16.05
C ILE A 115 7.69 -1.74 -14.66
N LEU A 116 8.47 -2.81 -14.45
CA LEU A 116 9.15 -3.04 -13.18
C LEU A 116 10.14 -1.92 -12.85
N GLU A 117 10.98 -1.51 -13.80
CA GLU A 117 11.94 -0.41 -13.63
C GLU A 117 11.24 0.91 -13.32
N THR A 118 10.12 1.20 -13.97
CA THR A 118 9.33 2.42 -13.70
C THR A 118 8.79 2.38 -12.26
N VAL A 119 8.13 1.29 -11.87
CA VAL A 119 7.56 1.14 -10.51
C VAL A 119 8.63 1.15 -9.42
N LEU A 120 9.80 0.54 -9.67
CA LEU A 120 10.91 0.48 -8.73
C LEU A 120 11.75 1.76 -8.67
N SER A 121 11.83 2.52 -9.78
CA SER A 121 12.51 3.82 -9.85
C SER A 121 11.65 4.94 -9.26
N ASP A 122 10.33 4.78 -9.28
CA ASP A 122 9.37 5.67 -8.61
C ASP A 122 9.32 5.47 -7.08
N LYS A 123 10.45 5.11 -6.46
CA LYS A 123 10.62 5.08 -4.99
C LYS A 123 10.74 6.48 -4.38
N SER A 124 9.83 7.37 -4.76
CA SER A 124 9.35 8.48 -3.96
C SER A 124 7.86 8.71 -4.26
N SER A 125 7.01 7.83 -3.72
CA SER A 125 5.53 7.93 -3.69
C SER A 125 4.84 8.30 -5.02
N THR A 126 4.31 7.30 -5.73
CA THR A 126 3.47 7.42 -6.95
C THR A 126 2.29 8.39 -6.78
N PHE A 127 1.88 8.68 -5.55
CA PHE A 127 1.07 9.84 -5.20
C PHE A 127 1.70 10.56 -4.01
N LYS A 128 2.12 11.81 -4.18
CA LYS A 128 2.77 12.57 -3.10
C LYS A 128 1.78 13.22 -2.15
N GLN A 129 0.59 13.53 -2.65
CA GLN A 129 -0.35 14.42 -1.98
C GLN A 129 -1.79 14.02 -2.29
N VAL A 130 -2.68 14.35 -1.37
CA VAL A 130 -4.13 14.18 -1.50
C VAL A 130 -4.73 15.56 -1.74
N ALA A 131 -5.76 15.65 -2.57
CA ALA A 131 -6.48 16.89 -2.81
C ALA A 131 -7.99 16.67 -2.95
N LEU A 132 -8.74 17.76 -2.91
CA LEU A 132 -10.12 17.84 -3.32
C LEU A 132 -10.22 18.56 -4.66
N VAL A 133 -11.09 18.04 -5.54
CA VAL A 133 -11.46 18.68 -6.81
C VAL A 133 -12.98 18.65 -6.95
N GLU A 134 -13.53 19.58 -7.71
CA GLU A 134 -14.96 19.55 -8.02
C GLU A 134 -15.27 18.55 -9.14
N TYR A 135 -16.07 17.52 -8.85
CA TYR A 135 -16.47 16.50 -9.81
C TYR A 135 -17.79 15.83 -9.39
N PRO A 136 -18.73 15.55 -10.31
CA PRO A 136 -18.72 15.86 -11.74
C PRO A 136 -19.23 17.28 -12.07
N ARG A 137 -19.69 18.06 -11.07
CA ARG A 137 -20.18 19.44 -11.26
C ARG A 137 -19.75 20.34 -10.11
N LYS A 138 -19.85 21.66 -10.33
CA LYS A 138 -19.61 22.70 -9.31
C LYS A 138 -20.42 22.44 -8.04
N GLY A 139 -19.76 22.59 -6.89
CA GLY A 139 -20.31 22.33 -5.56
C GLY A 139 -20.31 20.87 -5.09
N LEU A 140 -19.85 19.91 -5.91
CA LEU A 140 -19.62 18.51 -5.50
C LEU A 140 -18.13 18.23 -5.46
N TRP A 141 -17.64 17.81 -4.30
CA TRP A 141 -16.21 17.60 -4.05
C TRP A 141 -15.85 16.12 -4.03
N ALA A 142 -14.77 15.79 -4.71
CA ALA A 142 -14.22 14.46 -4.77
C ALA A 142 -12.77 14.46 -4.28
N LEU A 143 -12.43 13.46 -3.46
CA LEU A 143 -11.07 13.22 -3.01
C LEU A 143 -10.27 12.58 -4.15
N VAL A 144 -9.08 13.12 -4.42
CA VAL A 144 -8.19 12.65 -5.46
C VAL A 144 -6.75 12.53 -4.96
N PHE A 145 -5.99 11.65 -5.60
CA PHE A 145 -4.57 11.49 -5.36
C PHE A 145 -3.77 12.18 -6.47
N ILE A 146 -2.81 13.03 -6.10
CA ILE A 146 -1.99 13.78 -7.07
C ILE A 146 -0.85 12.88 -7.55
N ALA A 147 -0.85 12.54 -8.85
CA ALA A 147 0.17 11.67 -9.44
C ALA A 147 1.43 12.47 -9.83
N ALA A 148 1.32 13.27 -10.88
CA ALA A 148 2.42 14.04 -11.46
C ALA A 148 1.87 15.25 -12.25
N PRO A 149 2.71 16.26 -12.55
CA PRO A 149 2.37 17.27 -13.55
C PRO A 149 2.00 16.60 -14.88
N ALA A 150 1.03 17.15 -15.61
CA ALA A 150 0.76 16.71 -16.97
C ALA A 150 2.06 16.86 -17.82
N ARG A 151 2.38 15.86 -18.64
CA ARG A 151 3.56 15.85 -19.52
C ARG A 151 3.18 15.26 -20.87
N GLY A 152 3.91 15.65 -21.91
CA GLY A 152 3.72 15.16 -23.28
C GLY A 152 2.46 15.71 -23.94
N GLU A 153 1.91 14.96 -24.90
CA GLU A 153 0.80 15.38 -25.77
C GLU A 153 -0.41 15.94 -25.01
N VAL A 154 -0.76 15.35 -23.86
CA VAL A 154 -1.89 15.81 -23.04
C VAL A 154 -1.61 17.22 -22.48
N SER A 155 -0.38 17.49 -22.07
CA SER A 155 0.00 18.83 -21.61
C SER A 155 -0.02 19.82 -22.76
N ASP A 156 0.47 19.44 -23.94
CA ASP A 156 0.56 20.32 -25.10
C ASP A 156 -0.84 20.74 -25.56
N VAL A 157 -1.77 19.77 -25.69
CA VAL A 157 -3.16 20.03 -26.09
C VAL A 157 -3.92 20.85 -25.05
N LEU A 158 -3.75 20.55 -23.75
CA LEU A 158 -4.50 21.22 -22.70
C LEU A 158 -3.93 22.58 -22.29
N SER A 159 -2.66 22.86 -22.62
CA SER A 159 -1.98 24.10 -22.26
C SER A 159 -2.67 25.34 -22.86
N GLU A 160 -3.20 25.21 -24.08
CA GLU A 160 -3.88 26.31 -24.78
C GLU A 160 -5.27 26.61 -24.20
N GLU A 161 -5.99 25.60 -23.71
CA GLU A 161 -7.37 25.77 -23.21
C GLU A 161 -7.47 26.00 -21.69
N THR A 162 -6.63 25.32 -20.90
CA THR A 162 -6.80 25.26 -19.43
C THR A 162 -5.56 25.69 -18.65
N GLY A 163 -4.44 25.96 -19.33
CA GLY A 163 -3.18 26.36 -18.71
C GLY A 163 -2.47 25.20 -18.01
N ASP A 164 -1.82 25.50 -16.87
CA ASP A 164 -1.12 24.49 -16.06
C ASP A 164 -2.11 23.45 -15.52
N THR A 165 -2.04 22.24 -16.08
CA THR A 165 -2.85 21.09 -15.68
C THR A 165 -2.03 20.07 -14.88
N ILE A 166 -2.71 19.39 -13.96
CA ILE A 166 -2.12 18.32 -13.16
C ILE A 166 -2.93 17.04 -13.29
N ALA A 167 -2.23 15.92 -13.36
CA ALA A 167 -2.85 14.60 -13.41
C ALA A 167 -3.24 14.17 -12.00
N VAL A 168 -4.53 13.93 -11.79
CA VAL A 168 -5.08 13.44 -10.53
C VAL A 168 -5.84 12.14 -10.75
N PHE A 169 -5.72 11.22 -9.80
CA PHE A 169 -6.45 9.96 -9.79
C PHE A 169 -7.65 10.07 -8.85
N LEU A 170 -8.85 9.92 -9.41
CA LEU A 170 -10.11 9.87 -8.69
C LEU A 170 -10.47 8.41 -8.40
N PRO A 171 -10.29 7.91 -7.17
CA PRO A 171 -10.62 6.54 -6.82
C PRO A 171 -12.14 6.32 -6.75
N THR A 172 -12.56 5.09 -6.99
CA THR A 172 -13.92 4.62 -6.65
C THR A 172 -13.98 4.14 -5.21
N THR A 173 -15.09 4.36 -4.51
CA THR A 173 -15.34 3.77 -3.20
C THR A 173 -16.10 2.44 -3.35
N PRO A 174 -15.79 1.38 -2.58
CA PRO A 174 -14.71 1.28 -1.58
C PRO A 174 -13.37 0.83 -2.17
N ASN A 175 -13.25 0.60 -3.48
CA ASN A 175 -12.03 0.05 -4.07
C ASN A 175 -11.08 1.15 -4.61
N PRO A 176 -10.01 1.53 -3.88
CA PRO A 176 -9.11 2.61 -4.27
C PRO A 176 -8.16 2.23 -5.42
N THR A 177 -8.20 0.98 -5.90
CA THR A 177 -7.38 0.55 -7.05
C THR A 177 -8.06 0.82 -8.39
N SER A 178 -9.37 1.11 -8.40
CA SER A 178 -10.12 1.52 -9.59
C SER A 178 -10.50 3.00 -9.50
N GLY A 179 -10.63 3.66 -10.65
CA GLY A 179 -10.87 5.09 -10.68
C GLY A 179 -10.72 5.71 -12.06
N PHE A 180 -10.75 7.03 -12.10
CA PHE A 180 -10.53 7.82 -13.30
C PHE A 180 -9.23 8.59 -13.19
N LEU A 181 -8.47 8.64 -14.28
CA LEU A 181 -7.40 9.62 -14.45
C LEU A 181 -8.03 10.91 -14.99
N LEU A 182 -7.91 11.99 -14.24
CA LEU A 182 -8.43 13.31 -14.62
C LEU A 182 -7.28 14.29 -14.76
N PHE A 183 -7.39 15.19 -15.73
CA PHE A 183 -6.51 16.35 -15.87
C PHE A 183 -7.31 17.57 -15.45
N VAL A 184 -6.85 18.24 -14.39
CA VAL A 184 -7.55 19.38 -13.80
C VAL A 184 -6.64 20.60 -13.76
N PRO A 185 -7.16 21.82 -13.97
CA PRO A 185 -6.38 23.04 -13.80
C PRO A 185 -5.84 23.11 -12.38
N LYS A 186 -4.55 23.44 -12.22
CA LYS A 186 -3.88 23.47 -10.91
C LYS A 186 -4.57 24.40 -9.89
N LYS A 187 -5.23 25.45 -10.37
CA LYS A 187 -6.01 26.41 -9.57
C LYS A 187 -7.25 25.79 -8.90
N ASP A 188 -7.80 24.71 -9.46
CA ASP A 188 -9.03 24.05 -8.99
C ASP A 188 -8.72 22.86 -8.06
N VAL A 189 -7.46 22.69 -7.68
CA VAL A 189 -6.98 21.59 -6.83
C VAL A 189 -6.71 22.09 -5.41
N HIS A 190 -7.47 21.58 -4.44
CA HIS A 190 -7.32 21.92 -3.04
C HIS A 190 -6.54 20.86 -2.30
N ILE A 191 -5.23 21.10 -2.10
CA ILE A 191 -4.33 20.16 -1.43
C ILE A 191 -4.72 20.02 0.05
N LEU A 192 -4.86 18.78 0.50
CA LEU A 192 -5.13 18.44 1.89
C LEU A 192 -3.83 18.12 2.65
N ALA A 193 -3.84 18.37 3.95
CA ALA A 193 -2.71 18.07 4.85
C ALA A 193 -2.64 16.60 5.28
N MET A 194 -3.65 15.79 4.95
CA MET A 194 -3.69 14.37 5.32
C MET A 194 -2.73 13.54 4.48
N SER A 195 -2.28 12.43 5.06
CA SER A 195 -1.47 11.44 4.36
C SER A 195 -2.30 10.66 3.33
N VAL A 196 -1.61 10.10 2.34
CA VAL A 196 -2.21 9.20 1.33
C VAL A 196 -2.87 7.98 2.00
N GLU A 197 -2.30 7.47 3.09
CA GLU A 197 -2.84 6.34 3.84
C GLU A 197 -4.17 6.69 4.53
N GLU A 198 -4.25 7.87 5.15
CA GLU A 198 -5.48 8.38 5.78
C GLU A 198 -6.60 8.58 4.76
N ALA A 199 -6.28 9.14 3.60
CA ALA A 199 -7.21 9.28 2.50
C ALA A 199 -7.67 7.93 1.94
N ALA A 200 -6.76 6.96 1.80
CA ALA A 200 -7.11 5.61 1.36
C ALA A 200 -8.06 4.92 2.36
N LYS A 201 -7.84 5.07 3.67
CA LYS A 201 -8.76 4.58 4.72
C LYS A 201 -10.15 5.21 4.59
N LEU A 202 -10.23 6.50 4.31
CA LEU A 202 -11.50 7.20 4.10
C LEU A 202 -12.25 6.65 2.88
N VAL A 203 -11.55 6.44 1.75
CA VAL A 203 -12.13 5.88 0.52
C VAL A 203 -12.60 4.42 0.72
N ILE A 204 -11.76 3.58 1.31
CA ILE A 204 -12.07 2.14 1.53
C ILE A 204 -13.26 1.98 2.49
N SER A 205 -13.33 2.82 3.52
CA SER A 205 -14.43 2.81 4.47
C SER A 205 -15.71 3.48 3.96
N ALA A 206 -15.74 3.94 2.70
CA ALA A 206 -16.84 4.72 2.14
C ALA A 206 -17.23 5.94 3.01
N GLY A 207 -16.24 6.57 3.64
CA GLY A 207 -16.43 7.74 4.51
C GLY A 207 -16.68 7.41 5.98
N LEU A 208 -16.79 6.14 6.37
CA LEU A 208 -17.09 5.76 7.76
C LEU A 208 -15.91 5.98 8.72
N VAL A 209 -14.67 5.95 8.20
CA VAL A 209 -13.46 6.20 8.98
C VAL A 209 -12.89 7.55 8.56
N THR A 210 -13.15 8.58 9.36
CA THR A 210 -12.59 9.92 9.15
C THR A 210 -11.24 10.03 9.86
N PRO A 211 -10.15 10.42 9.16
CA PRO A 211 -8.87 10.72 9.79
C PRO A 211 -9.01 11.80 10.86
N GLU A 212 -8.30 11.67 11.98
CA GLU A 212 -8.29 12.71 13.01
C GLU A 212 -7.63 13.98 12.48
N TYR A 213 -8.45 14.98 12.12
CA TYR A 213 -7.96 16.28 11.68
C TYR A 213 -7.54 17.12 12.90
N LYS A 214 -6.22 17.20 13.16
CA LYS A 214 -5.61 17.93 14.29
C LYS A 214 -5.77 19.46 14.27
N ALA A 215 -6.71 20.03 13.51
CA ALA A 215 -7.01 21.46 13.63
C ALA A 215 -7.62 21.81 14.99
N LYS A 216 -8.46 20.94 15.56
CA LYS A 216 -9.02 21.18 16.91
C LYS A 216 -7.95 21.28 17.98
N THR A 217 -6.84 20.54 17.85
CA THR A 217 -5.72 20.59 18.80
C THR A 217 -4.92 21.89 18.66
N ALA A 218 -4.74 22.39 17.44
CA ALA A 218 -4.08 23.66 17.18
C ALA A 218 -4.92 24.86 17.67
N GLU A 219 -6.23 24.81 17.47
CA GLU A 219 -7.17 25.85 17.91
C GLU A 219 -7.33 25.85 19.45
N LEU A 220 -7.43 24.67 20.09
CA LEU A 220 -7.47 24.53 21.54
C LEU A 220 -6.14 24.92 22.23
N ALA A 221 -4.99 24.68 21.59
CA ALA A 221 -3.68 25.12 22.08
C ALA A 221 -3.53 26.65 21.99
N ALA A 222 -3.96 27.25 20.88
CA ALA A 222 -3.97 28.69 20.68
C ALA A 222 -4.93 29.40 21.66
N HIS A 223 -6.12 28.84 21.90
CA HIS A 223 -7.12 29.43 22.81
C HIS A 223 -6.74 29.34 24.29
N LYS A 224 -5.84 28.43 24.68
CA LYS A 224 -5.32 28.26 26.05
C LYS A 224 -3.97 28.92 26.29
N GLY A 225 -3.40 29.63 25.31
CA GLY A 225 -2.08 30.26 25.43
C GLY A 225 -0.93 29.27 25.66
N LEU A 226 -1.15 27.99 25.33
CA LEU A 226 -0.14 26.95 25.46
C LEU A 226 0.69 26.96 24.18
N VAL A 227 1.92 27.43 24.28
CA VAL A 227 2.92 27.32 23.21
C VAL A 227 2.99 25.85 22.78
N PRO A 228 2.89 25.52 21.48
CA PRO A 228 2.99 24.14 21.04
C PRO A 228 4.31 23.56 21.55
N PRO A 229 4.32 22.32 22.10
CA PRO A 229 5.54 21.73 22.62
C PRO A 229 6.58 21.73 21.51
N ARG A 230 7.77 22.28 21.78
CA ARG A 230 8.91 22.09 20.89
C ARG A 230 9.21 20.59 20.90
N ASP A 231 9.51 20.04 19.73
CA ASP A 231 9.74 18.61 19.45
C ASP A 231 10.96 17.99 20.19
N ASN A 232 11.31 18.43 21.40
CA ASN A 232 12.51 17.98 22.11
C ASN A 232 12.32 17.54 23.56
N ASP A 233 11.09 17.40 24.05
CA ASP A 233 10.85 17.09 25.46
C ASP A 233 10.44 15.61 25.68
N ALA A 234 10.49 14.78 24.63
CA ALA A 234 10.31 13.33 24.75
C ALA A 234 11.59 12.65 25.24
N LYS A 235 12.07 12.98 26.46
CA LYS A 235 13.03 12.19 27.26
C LYS A 235 13.29 12.83 28.62
N THR A 236 12.48 12.42 29.61
CA THR A 236 12.65 12.39 31.10
C THR A 236 11.22 12.43 31.65
N ASP A 237 10.67 11.49 32.41
CA ASP A 237 11.25 10.60 33.39
C ASP A 237 10.46 9.30 33.52
N THR A 238 11.22 8.24 33.76
CA THR A 238 10.78 7.04 34.48
C THR A 238 10.77 7.37 35.97
N ALA A 239 9.73 6.97 36.71
CA ALA A 239 9.73 6.58 38.13
C ALA A 239 8.51 7.12 38.90
N ALA A 240 7.51 6.25 39.12
CA ALA A 240 6.91 5.91 40.41
C ALA A 240 5.76 4.91 40.19
#